data_AF-A0A1W9R7R8-F1
#
_entry.id   AF-A0A1W9R7R8-F1
#
_cell.length_a   1.000
_cell.length_b   1.000
_cell.length_c   1.000
_cell.angle_alpha   90.00
_cell.angle_beta   90.00
_cell.angle_gamma   90.00
#
_symmetry.space_group_name_H-M   'P 1'
#
loop_
_entity.id
_entity.type
_entity.pdbx_description
1 polymer ?
#
loop_
_entity_poly.entity_id
_entity_poly.type
_entity_poly.pdbx_seq_one_letter_code
_entity_poly.pdbx_strand_id
1 'polypeptide(L)'
;MKQQFFLFAMLCSISAFSQLSDAENKALDKLISSKVEIEADALKSSAINALFDAEFFTLKRTPHYNENGGYSETILMKQSGKMVEVSDAEMLVPSIKSSYKLSSETEARQLKDALALLLVSATGSENEIVQKGEQWILVCEDWFGEKKGFVVTTENGGKINKIEYSGELEL
;
A
#
# COMPACT_ATOMS: atom_id res chain seq x y z
N MET A 1 44.80 -44.21 -42.37
CA MET A 1 45.56 -44.54 -41.15
C MET A 1 45.52 -43.33 -40.23
N LYS A 2 45.17 -43.53 -38.95
CA LYS A 2 45.29 -42.59 -37.80
C LYS A 2 44.29 -41.44 -37.66
N GLN A 3 43.15 -41.77 -37.05
CA GLN A 3 42.67 -41.25 -35.76
C GLN A 3 43.51 -40.11 -35.14
N GLN A 4 42.90 -38.92 -34.98
CA GLN A 4 43.14 -38.06 -33.80
C GLN A 4 41.85 -37.37 -33.38
N PHE A 5 41.32 -37.88 -32.27
CA PHE A 5 40.50 -37.16 -31.31
C PHE A 5 41.18 -35.84 -30.94
N PHE A 6 40.44 -34.73 -30.96
CA PHE A 6 40.65 -33.67 -29.99
C PHE A 6 39.30 -33.12 -29.54
N LEU A 7 38.86 -33.61 -28.37
CA LEU A 7 37.95 -32.88 -27.50
C LEU A 7 38.60 -31.53 -27.19
N PHE A 8 37.87 -30.44 -27.43
CA PHE A 8 38.07 -29.21 -26.68
C PHE A 8 36.75 -28.88 -26.00
N ALA A 9 36.58 -29.46 -24.81
CA ALA A 9 35.65 -28.95 -23.83
C ALA A 9 36.23 -27.62 -23.33
N MET A 10 35.53 -26.50 -23.55
CA MET A 10 35.86 -25.28 -22.81
C MET A 10 34.63 -24.40 -22.60
N LEU A 11 34.15 -24.50 -21.36
CA LEU A 11 33.43 -23.51 -20.57
C LEU A 11 32.18 -22.86 -21.18
N CYS A 12 31.04 -23.51 -20.93
CA CYS A 12 29.86 -22.76 -20.52
C CYS A 12 30.19 -22.07 -19.19
N SER A 13 30.61 -20.81 -19.25
CA SER A 13 30.61 -19.92 -18.09
C SER A 13 29.16 -19.64 -17.70
N ILE A 14 28.52 -20.63 -17.08
CA ILE A 14 27.29 -20.38 -16.33
C ILE A 14 27.76 -19.57 -15.14
N SER A 15 27.51 -18.26 -15.18
CA SER A 15 27.49 -17.43 -13.98
C SER A 15 26.38 -17.98 -13.08
N ALA A 16 26.65 -19.09 -12.41
CA ALA A 16 25.83 -19.57 -11.32
C ALA A 16 26.00 -18.52 -10.22
N PHE A 17 25.12 -17.52 -10.20
CA PHE A 17 24.74 -16.92 -8.93
C PHE A 17 24.37 -18.09 -8.04
N SER A 18 25.22 -18.42 -7.08
CA SER A 18 25.00 -19.55 -6.20
C SER A 18 23.69 -19.31 -5.47
N GLN A 19 22.65 -20.03 -5.87
CA GLN A 19 21.44 -20.12 -5.07
C GLN A 19 21.84 -20.72 -3.73
N LEU A 20 21.46 -20.04 -2.65
CA LEU A 20 21.70 -20.51 -1.30
C LEU A 20 21.12 -21.92 -1.15
N SER A 21 21.85 -22.79 -0.46
CA SER A 21 21.33 -24.08 -0.05
C SER A 21 20.16 -23.91 0.95
N ASP A 22 19.31 -24.93 1.07
CA ASP A 22 18.22 -24.94 2.05
C ASP A 22 18.70 -24.71 3.48
N ALA A 23 19.90 -25.20 3.81
CA ALA A 23 20.53 -25.01 5.11
C ALA A 23 20.92 -23.55 5.36
N GLU A 24 21.46 -22.87 4.34
CA GLU A 24 21.80 -21.45 4.41
C GLU A 24 20.54 -20.59 4.49
N ASN A 25 19.49 -20.89 3.71
CA ASN A 25 18.20 -20.21 3.79
C ASN A 25 17.61 -20.31 5.21
N LYS A 26 17.58 -21.52 5.78
CA LYS A 26 17.07 -21.74 7.14
C LYS A 26 17.90 -21.01 8.20
N ALA A 27 19.23 -20.92 8.02
CA ALA A 27 20.11 -20.19 8.93
C ALA A 27 19.84 -18.68 8.86
N LEU A 28 19.60 -18.15 7.66
CA LEU A 28 19.23 -16.74 7.44
C LEU A 28 17.86 -16.42 8.02
N ASP A 29 16.84 -17.25 7.78
CA ASP A 29 15.50 -17.06 8.36
C ASP A 29 15.56 -16.95 9.88
N LYS A 30 16.33 -17.87 10.51
CA LYS A 30 16.53 -17.85 11.96
C LYS A 30 17.23 -16.58 12.44
N LEU A 31 18.23 -16.09 11.69
CA LEU A 31 18.92 -14.84 12.02
C LEU A 31 17.96 -13.64 11.89
N ILE A 32 17.17 -13.57 10.82
CA ILE A 32 16.18 -12.50 10.59
C ILE A 32 15.16 -12.48 11.73
N SER A 33 14.54 -13.61 12.06
CA SER A 33 13.56 -13.70 13.16
C SER A 33 14.15 -13.38 14.54
N SER A 34 15.47 -13.49 14.72
CA SER A 34 16.13 -13.05 15.95
C SER A 34 16.32 -11.53 16.03
N LYS A 35 16.23 -10.83 14.89
CA LYS A 35 16.50 -9.39 14.76
C LYS A 35 15.24 -8.56 14.55
N VAL A 36 14.17 -9.13 14.03
CA VAL A 36 12.92 -8.45 13.73
C VAL A 36 11.76 -9.35 14.11
N GLU A 37 10.81 -8.78 14.83
CA GLU A 37 9.47 -9.33 15.03
C GLU A 37 8.51 -8.70 14.02
N ILE A 38 7.65 -9.55 13.44
CA ILE A 38 6.64 -9.15 12.45
C ILE A 38 5.29 -9.63 12.97
N GLU A 39 4.38 -8.69 13.17
CA GLU A 39 2.99 -8.93 13.55
C GLU A 39 2.08 -8.43 12.44
N ALA A 40 1.01 -9.16 12.14
CA ALA A 40 0.02 -8.76 11.14
C ALA A 40 -1.38 -8.92 11.71
N ASP A 41 -2.12 -7.81 11.81
CA ASP A 41 -3.47 -7.77 12.35
C ASP A 41 -4.47 -7.39 11.29
N ALA A 42 -5.58 -8.12 11.21
CA ALA A 42 -6.67 -7.78 10.30
C ALA A 42 -7.32 -6.47 10.73
N LEU A 43 -7.38 -5.50 9.81
CA LEU A 43 -7.95 -4.20 10.06
C LEU A 43 -9.47 -4.23 9.84
N LYS A 44 -10.20 -4.42 10.94
CA LYS A 44 -11.66 -4.57 10.95
C LYS A 44 -12.34 -3.23 11.17
N SER A 45 -12.78 -2.57 10.10
CA SER A 45 -13.52 -1.31 10.16
C SER A 45 -14.77 -1.35 9.29
N SER A 46 -15.89 -0.84 9.81
CA SER A 46 -17.13 -0.71 9.02
C SER A 46 -16.96 0.27 7.87
N ALA A 47 -16.16 1.34 8.03
CA ALA A 47 -15.88 2.29 6.96
C ALA A 47 -15.17 1.61 5.79
N ILE A 48 -14.13 0.82 6.07
CA ILE A 48 -13.41 0.07 5.03
C ILE A 48 -14.27 -1.00 4.40
N ASN A 49 -14.99 -1.78 5.22
CA ASN A 49 -15.87 -2.84 4.74
C ASN A 49 -17.04 -2.31 3.90
N ALA A 50 -17.47 -1.05 4.11
CA ALA A 50 -18.52 -0.44 3.29
C ALA A 50 -18.01 -0.05 1.89
N LEU A 51 -16.73 0.31 1.78
CA LEU A 51 -16.16 0.94 0.58
C LEU A 51 -15.37 -0.02 -0.30
N PHE A 52 -14.61 -0.95 0.28
CA PHE A 52 -13.63 -1.75 -0.46
C PHE A 52 -14.02 -3.23 -0.55
N ASP A 53 -13.77 -3.82 -1.72
CA ASP A 53 -13.81 -5.27 -2.00
C ASP A 53 -12.41 -5.88 -1.85
N ALA A 54 -11.80 -5.65 -0.68
CA ALA A 54 -10.47 -6.14 -0.31
C ALA A 54 -10.37 -6.35 1.20
N GLU A 55 -9.46 -7.20 1.64
CA GLU A 55 -9.12 -7.35 3.07
C GLU A 55 -7.88 -6.50 3.38
N PHE A 56 -7.86 -5.81 4.52
CA PHE A 56 -6.74 -4.96 4.94
C PHE A 56 -6.11 -5.48 6.23
N PHE A 57 -4.81 -5.27 6.35
CA PHE A 57 -4.02 -5.68 7.52
C PHE A 57 -3.04 -4.59 7.91
N THR A 58 -2.82 -4.40 9.21
CA THR A 58 -1.69 -3.63 9.71
C THR A 58 -0.52 -4.57 9.90
N LEU A 59 0.59 -4.31 9.21
CA LEU A 59 1.86 -5.00 9.38
C LEU A 59 2.76 -4.17 10.29
N LYS A 60 3.02 -4.67 11.48
CA LYS A 60 3.92 -4.06 12.45
C LYS A 60 5.27 -4.77 12.43
N ARG A 61 6.34 -3.99 12.32
CA ARG A 61 7.73 -4.48 12.32
C ARG A 61 8.47 -3.87 13.49
N THR A 62 8.89 -4.72 14.42
CA THR A 62 9.63 -4.33 15.63
C THR A 62 11.06 -4.84 15.54
N PRO A 63 12.06 -3.98 15.36
CA PRO A 63 13.45 -4.40 15.36
C PRO A 63 13.96 -4.62 16.79
N HIS A 64 14.61 -5.75 17.02
CA HIS A 64 15.24 -6.10 18.30
C HIS A 64 16.65 -5.48 18.41
N TYR A 65 16.75 -4.17 18.28
CA TYR A 65 17.94 -3.43 18.72
C TYR A 65 17.74 -3.02 20.19
N ASN A 66 18.84 -2.99 20.94
CA ASN A 66 18.92 -2.65 22.36
C ASN A 66 17.96 -1.53 22.80
N GLU A 67 16.98 -1.93 23.63
CA GLU A 67 16.09 -1.19 24.55
C GLU A 67 15.28 0.03 24.07
N ASN A 68 15.57 0.65 22.92
CA ASN A 68 14.84 1.82 22.41
C ASN A 68 14.25 1.62 21.00
N GLY A 69 14.01 0.38 20.58
CA GLY A 69 13.49 0.07 19.24
C GLY A 69 12.05 0.55 19.05
N GLY A 70 11.85 1.65 18.31
CA GLY A 70 10.55 2.01 17.74
C GLY A 70 10.10 0.96 16.72
N TYR A 71 8.80 0.83 16.51
CA TYR A 71 8.24 -0.03 15.47
C TYR A 71 7.89 0.79 14.22
N SER A 72 7.74 0.11 13.08
CA SER A 72 7.13 0.69 11.88
C SER A 72 5.84 -0.06 11.56
N GLU A 73 4.82 0.66 11.12
CA GLU A 73 3.56 0.11 10.64
C GLU A 73 3.39 0.43 9.15
N THR A 74 2.83 -0.53 8.43
CA THR A 74 2.42 -0.38 7.02
C THR A 74 1.10 -1.09 6.83
N ILE A 75 0.29 -0.59 5.91
CA ILE A 75 -0.98 -1.24 5.56
C ILE A 75 -0.75 -2.20 4.40
N LEU A 76 -1.25 -3.42 4.55
CA LEU A 76 -1.32 -4.40 3.49
C LEU A 76 -2.76 -4.53 3.00
N MET A 77 -2.91 -4.69 1.69
CA MET A 77 -4.18 -4.99 1.04
C MET A 77 -4.09 -6.36 0.38
N LYS A 78 -5.10 -7.20 0.62
CA LYS A 78 -5.30 -8.47 -0.05
C LYS A 78 -6.42 -8.34 -1.06
N GLN A 79 -6.07 -8.45 -2.34
CA GLN A 79 -7.03 -8.39 -3.44
C GLN A 79 -6.73 -9.52 -4.43
N SER A 80 -7.78 -10.27 -4.81
CA SER A 80 -7.68 -11.38 -5.76
C SER A 80 -6.57 -12.40 -5.42
N GLY A 81 -6.38 -12.68 -4.13
CA GLY A 81 -5.38 -13.62 -3.61
C GLY A 81 -3.93 -13.10 -3.56
N LYS A 82 -3.69 -11.84 -3.94
CA LYS A 82 -2.38 -11.20 -3.85
C LYS A 82 -2.34 -10.23 -2.67
N MET A 83 -1.20 -10.24 -1.96
CA MET A 83 -0.88 -9.26 -0.91
C MET A 83 -0.03 -8.15 -1.54
N VAL A 84 -0.41 -6.89 -1.30
CA VAL A 84 0.36 -5.71 -1.70
C VAL A 84 0.43 -4.73 -0.53
N GLU A 85 1.53 -4.00 -0.42
CA GLU A 85 1.62 -2.85 0.49
C GLU A 85 0.86 -1.67 -0.12
N VAL A 86 0.09 -0.95 0.68
CA VAL A 86 -0.63 0.26 0.26
C VAL A 86 0.30 1.45 0.44
N SER A 87 0.83 1.99 -0.66
CA SER A 87 1.71 3.16 -0.63
C SER A 87 0.98 4.49 -0.85
N ASP A 88 -0.15 4.46 -1.54
CA ASP A 88 -0.90 5.64 -1.94
C ASP A 88 -2.38 5.32 -2.16
N ALA A 89 -3.18 6.36 -2.37
CA ALA A 89 -4.62 6.22 -2.58
C ALA A 89 -5.01 5.73 -3.97
N GLU A 90 -4.16 5.87 -4.98
CA GLU A 90 -4.46 5.44 -6.35
C GLU A 90 -4.53 3.91 -6.41
N MET A 91 -3.67 3.22 -5.66
CA MET A 91 -3.71 1.76 -5.50
C MET A 91 -5.03 1.22 -4.95
N LEU A 92 -5.81 2.04 -4.25
CA LEU A 92 -7.08 1.63 -3.64
C LEU A 92 -8.24 1.69 -4.62
N VAL A 93 -8.13 2.47 -5.70
CA VAL A 93 -9.22 2.69 -6.67
C VAL A 93 -9.76 1.38 -7.27
N PRO A 94 -8.93 0.42 -7.71
CA PRO A 94 -9.42 -0.86 -8.25
C PRO A 94 -10.15 -1.72 -7.21
N SER A 95 -9.94 -1.46 -5.93
CA SER A 95 -10.56 -2.18 -4.81
C SER A 95 -11.85 -1.54 -4.34
N ILE A 96 -12.24 -0.37 -4.83
CA ILE A 96 -13.51 0.25 -4.45
C ILE A 96 -14.67 -0.59 -5.02
N LYS A 97 -15.65 -0.90 -4.16
CA LYS A 97 -16.85 -1.64 -4.55
C LYS A 97 -17.55 -0.95 -5.69
N SER A 98 -17.93 -1.72 -6.71
CA SER A 98 -18.66 -1.19 -7.88
C SER A 98 -20.01 -0.53 -7.51
N SER A 99 -20.61 -0.94 -6.39
CA SER A 99 -21.83 -0.38 -5.82
C SER A 99 -21.63 0.95 -5.08
N TYR A 100 -20.41 1.27 -4.65
CA TYR A 100 -20.13 2.52 -3.95
C TYR A 100 -20.08 3.67 -4.96
N LYS A 101 -20.85 4.73 -4.70
CA LYS A 101 -20.94 5.94 -5.54
C LYS A 101 -20.65 7.16 -4.69
N LEU A 102 -19.70 7.97 -5.15
CA LEU A 102 -19.37 9.25 -4.56
C LEU A 102 -20.26 10.34 -5.19
N SER A 103 -21.43 10.54 -4.60
CA SER A 103 -22.46 11.45 -5.11
C SER A 103 -22.93 12.51 -4.12
N SER A 104 -22.54 12.40 -2.85
CA SER A 104 -22.86 13.36 -1.82
C SER A 104 -21.70 13.54 -0.84
N GLU A 105 -21.78 14.60 -0.04
CA GLU A 105 -20.81 14.87 1.02
C GLU A 105 -20.74 13.74 2.06
N THR A 106 -21.86 13.04 2.31
CA THR A 106 -21.89 11.89 3.22
C THR A 106 -20.98 10.78 2.72
N GLU A 107 -21.06 10.44 1.42
CA GLU A 107 -20.16 9.44 0.86
C GLU A 107 -18.73 9.95 0.83
N ALA A 108 -18.50 11.21 0.48
CA ALA A 108 -17.16 11.81 0.50
C ALA A 108 -16.49 11.72 1.88
N ARG A 109 -17.27 11.92 2.94
CA ARG A 109 -16.82 11.78 4.33
C ARG A 109 -16.48 10.34 4.66
N GLN A 110 -17.30 9.38 4.25
CA GLN A 110 -16.99 7.95 4.42
C GLN A 110 -15.69 7.54 3.71
N LEU A 111 -15.46 8.06 2.49
CA LEU A 111 -14.20 7.84 1.78
C LEU A 111 -13.02 8.40 2.54
N LYS A 112 -13.13 9.64 3.00
CA LYS A 112 -12.08 10.29 3.79
C LYS A 112 -11.74 9.51 5.05
N ASP A 113 -12.76 9.09 5.81
CA ASP A 113 -12.58 8.31 7.04
C ASP A 113 -11.89 6.97 6.73
N ALA A 114 -12.26 6.32 5.63
CA ALA A 114 -11.60 5.08 5.22
C ALA A 114 -10.15 5.32 4.78
N LEU A 115 -9.85 6.41 4.06
CA LEU A 115 -8.48 6.78 3.69
C LEU A 115 -7.63 7.07 4.93
N ALA A 116 -8.18 7.74 5.95
CA ALA A 116 -7.46 8.03 7.21
C ALA A 116 -7.06 6.77 7.99
N LEU A 117 -7.79 5.66 7.81
CA LEU A 117 -7.42 4.36 8.37
C LEU A 117 -6.33 3.63 7.57
N LEU A 118 -6.14 4.00 6.30
CA LEU A 118 -5.28 3.29 5.37
C LEU A 118 -3.98 4.05 5.04
N LEU A 119 -4.00 5.38 5.17
CA LEU A 119 -2.94 6.28 4.73
C LEU A 119 -2.68 7.35 5.78
N VAL A 120 -1.42 7.47 6.18
CA VAL A 120 -0.98 8.53 7.11
C VAL A 120 -1.26 9.93 6.54
N SER A 121 -1.15 10.11 5.22
CA SER A 121 -1.46 11.39 4.56
C SER A 121 -2.93 11.83 4.67
N ALA A 122 -3.83 10.96 5.14
CA ALA A 122 -5.22 11.27 5.39
C ALA A 122 -5.58 11.55 6.86
N THR A 123 -4.64 11.42 7.81
CA THR A 123 -4.94 11.50 9.25
C THR A 123 -5.05 12.91 9.82
N GLY A 124 -4.96 13.95 8.98
CA GLY A 124 -5.07 15.34 9.40
C GLY A 124 -6.45 15.69 9.98
N SER A 125 -6.52 16.79 10.74
CA SER A 125 -7.69 17.17 11.53
C SER A 125 -8.78 17.91 10.77
N GLU A 126 -8.50 18.36 9.54
CA GLU A 126 -9.47 19.13 8.78
C GLU A 126 -10.66 18.27 8.38
N ASN A 127 -11.82 18.90 8.20
CA ASN A 127 -13.08 18.21 7.90
C ASN A 127 -13.82 18.75 6.69
N GLU A 128 -13.20 19.72 6.01
CA GLU A 128 -13.73 20.35 4.81
C GLU A 128 -13.75 19.38 3.63
N ILE A 129 -14.85 19.42 2.91
CA ILE A 129 -15.09 18.66 1.68
C ILE A 129 -15.70 19.64 0.68
N VAL A 130 -15.08 19.74 -0.50
CA VAL A 130 -15.55 20.65 -1.56
C VAL A 130 -15.85 19.83 -2.81
N GLN A 131 -17.00 20.06 -3.43
CA GLN A 131 -17.33 19.47 -4.73
C GLN A 131 -17.19 20.51 -5.84
N LYS A 132 -16.41 20.19 -6.88
CA LYS A 132 -16.22 20.98 -8.09
C LYS A 132 -16.52 20.14 -9.32
N GLY A 133 -17.77 20.14 -9.78
CA GLY A 133 -18.20 19.30 -10.89
C GLY A 133 -18.02 17.80 -10.55
N GLU A 134 -17.20 17.11 -11.33
CA GLU A 134 -16.87 15.68 -11.16
C GLU A 134 -15.72 15.42 -10.17
N GLN A 135 -15.19 16.47 -9.54
CA GLN A 135 -14.12 16.38 -8.55
C GLN A 135 -14.64 16.62 -7.12
N TRP A 136 -14.13 15.82 -6.20
CA TRP A 136 -14.29 16.00 -4.76
C TRP A 136 -12.93 16.27 -4.14
N ILE A 137 -12.83 17.33 -3.35
CA ILE A 137 -11.62 17.71 -2.64
C ILE A 137 -11.83 17.41 -1.17
N LEU A 138 -11.01 16.50 -0.64
CA LEU A 138 -11.03 16.08 0.76
C LEU A 138 -9.85 16.74 1.47
N VAL A 139 -10.09 17.84 2.18
CA VAL A 139 -9.03 18.58 2.88
C VAL A 139 -8.65 17.83 4.15
N CYS A 140 -7.40 17.42 4.29
CA CYS A 140 -6.89 16.71 5.47
C CYS A 140 -6.14 17.64 6.41
N GLU A 141 -5.38 18.59 5.87
CA GLU A 141 -4.54 19.50 6.66
C GLU A 141 -4.68 20.95 6.17
N ASP A 142 -4.59 21.90 7.09
CA ASP A 142 -4.40 23.32 6.82
C ASP A 142 -3.19 23.80 7.63
N TRP A 143 -2.17 24.29 6.93
CA TRP A 143 -0.94 24.77 7.55
C TRP A 143 -0.56 26.12 6.95
N PHE A 144 -0.63 27.18 7.76
CA PHE A 144 -0.41 28.57 7.33
C PHE A 144 -1.28 29.00 6.12
N GLY A 145 -2.49 28.46 5.98
CA GLY A 145 -3.41 28.76 4.88
C GLY A 145 -3.17 27.92 3.62
N GLU A 146 -2.15 27.06 3.61
CA GLU A 146 -1.96 26.04 2.58
C GLU A 146 -2.71 24.77 2.97
N LYS A 147 -3.70 24.40 2.15
CA LYS A 147 -4.52 23.22 2.38
C LYS A 147 -3.97 22.02 1.61
N LYS A 148 -3.98 20.86 2.25
CA LYS A 148 -3.49 19.58 1.70
C LYS A 148 -4.54 18.51 1.85
N GLY A 149 -4.51 17.50 0.98
CA GLY A 149 -5.46 16.41 1.05
C GLY A 149 -5.62 15.70 -0.28
N PHE A 150 -6.82 15.19 -0.56
CA PHE A 150 -7.05 14.35 -1.72
C PHE A 150 -7.97 15.00 -2.74
N VAL A 151 -7.61 14.88 -4.02
CA VAL A 151 -8.50 15.17 -5.15
C VAL A 151 -9.02 13.85 -5.69
N VAL A 152 -10.33 13.67 -5.61
CA VAL A 152 -11.03 12.47 -6.06
C VAL A 152 -11.80 12.82 -7.33
N THR A 153 -11.47 12.16 -8.43
CA THR A 153 -12.19 12.33 -9.70
C THR A 153 -13.20 11.21 -9.85
N THR A 154 -14.39 11.57 -10.31
CA THR A 154 -15.50 10.65 -10.56
C THR A 154 -15.89 10.67 -12.03
N GLU A 155 -16.42 9.56 -12.52
CA GLU A 155 -17.13 9.49 -13.80
C GLU A 155 -18.62 9.77 -13.59
N ASN A 156 -19.34 9.92 -14.70
CA ASN A 156 -20.81 9.95 -14.72
C ASN A 156 -21.42 8.89 -13.79
N GLY A 157 -22.27 9.33 -12.87
CA GLY A 157 -22.90 8.47 -11.86
C GLY A 157 -22.08 8.26 -10.58
N GLY A 158 -21.01 9.02 -10.34
CA GLY A 158 -20.28 9.05 -9.07
C GLY A 158 -19.30 7.89 -8.89
N LYS A 159 -18.93 7.18 -9.96
CA LYS A 159 -17.91 6.12 -9.87
C LYS A 159 -16.53 6.76 -9.77
N ILE A 160 -15.78 6.45 -8.73
CA ILE A 160 -14.41 6.96 -8.56
C ILE A 160 -13.50 6.31 -9.62
N ASN A 161 -12.75 7.12 -10.37
CA ASN A 161 -11.75 6.65 -11.32
C ASN A 161 -10.31 7.03 -10.93
N LYS A 162 -10.14 8.01 -10.03
CA LYS A 162 -8.84 8.52 -9.61
C LYS A 162 -8.91 9.09 -8.20
N ILE A 163 -7.89 8.83 -7.40
CA ILE A 163 -7.66 9.50 -6.12
C ILE A 163 -6.18 9.88 -6.07
N GLU A 164 -5.91 11.16 -5.88
CA GLU A 164 -4.54 11.69 -5.79
C GLU A 164 -4.38 12.54 -4.55
N TYR A 165 -3.25 12.40 -3.87
CA TYR A 165 -2.87 13.33 -2.81
C TYR A 165 -2.23 14.58 -3.42
N SER A 166 -2.61 15.75 -2.92
CA SER A 166 -1.94 17.02 -3.23
C SER A 166 -1.43 17.69 -1.95
N GLY A 167 -0.18 18.13 -2.01
CA GLY A 167 0.43 18.99 -0.99
C GLY A 167 0.00 20.45 -1.07
N GLU A 168 -0.78 20.83 -2.10
CA GLU A 168 -1.35 22.16 -2.28
C GLU A 168 -2.69 22.02 -3.03
N LEU A 169 -3.80 22.35 -2.36
CA LEU A 169 -5.15 22.23 -2.92
C LEU A 169 -5.64 23.55 -3.51
N GLU A 170 -6.13 23.49 -4.74
CA GLU A 170 -6.83 24.61 -5.39
C GLU A 170 -8.34 24.54 -5.05
N LEU A 171 -8.77 25.27 -4.02
CA LEU A 171 -10.17 25.34 -3.55
C LEU A 171 -11.01 26.44 -4.21
#